data_AF-A0A0F9JGX1-F1
#
_entry.id   AF-A0A0F9JGX1-F1
#
_cell.length_a   1.000
_cell.length_b   1.000
_cell.length_c   1.000
_cell.angle_alpha   90.00
_cell.angle_beta   90.00
_cell.angle_gamma   90.00
#
_symmetry.space_group_name_H-M   'P 1'
#
loop_
_entity.id
_entity.type
_entity.pdbx_description
1 polymer ?
#
loop_
_entity_poly.entity_id
_entity_poly.type
_entity_poly.pdbx_seq_one_letter_code
_entity_poly.pdbx_strand_id
1 'polypeptide(L)' 'MIVFAAQYCPCIHESDMGVISLHENIGGAYSAMKDHLLSEYNRWYDSRISTGKKNYRGEKFGENEFWNIKKYKVK' A
#
# COMPACT_ATOMS: atom_id res chain seq x y z
N MET A 1 -0.20 -16.65 -19.53
CA MET A 1 -0.72 -15.25 -19.44
C MET A 1 0.17 -14.41 -18.53
N ILE A 2 0.30 -13.09 -18.76
CA ILE A 2 1.02 -12.19 -17.85
C ILE A 2 -0.01 -11.49 -16.96
N VAL A 3 0.26 -11.41 -15.66
CA VAL A 3 -0.54 -10.62 -14.71
C VAL A 3 0.36 -9.75 -13.85
N PHE A 4 -0.17 -8.62 -13.40
CA PHE A 4 0.50 -7.62 -12.57
C PHE A 4 -0.21 -7.56 -11.22
N ALA A 5 0.53 -7.83 -10.14
CA ALA A 5 0.02 -7.75 -8.79
C ALA A 5 0.44 -6.42 -8.16
N ALA A 6 -0.52 -5.64 -7.65
CA ALA A 6 -0.23 -4.58 -6.70
C ALA A 6 -0.03 -5.22 -5.33
N GLN A 7 1.12 -4.98 -4.69
CA GLN A 7 1.43 -5.56 -3.39
C GLN A 7 1.67 -4.47 -2.34
N TYR A 8 1.39 -4.80 -1.09
CA TYR A 8 1.59 -3.95 0.08
C TYR A 8 2.19 -4.75 1.24
N CYS A 9 3.10 -4.11 1.96
CA CYS A 9 3.65 -4.57 3.22
C CYS A 9 3.44 -3.49 4.28
N PRO A 10 2.67 -3.76 5.34
CA PRO A 10 2.41 -2.81 6.41
C PRO A 10 3.62 -2.55 7.31
N CYS A 11 4.60 -3.46 7.29
CA CYS A 11 5.83 -3.34 8.08
C CYS A 11 7.01 -3.92 7.30
N ILE A 12 7.88 -3.05 6.78
CA ILE A 12 9.06 -3.45 5.97
C ILE A 12 9.97 -4.47 6.67
N HIS A 13 9.88 -4.60 7.99
CA HIS A 13 10.65 -5.58 8.77
C HIS A 13 10.06 -7.00 8.73
N GLU A 14 8.76 -7.13 8.45
CA GLU A 14 8.08 -8.44 8.38
C GLU A 14 8.37 -9.17 7.06
N SER A 15 8.90 -8.46 6.05
CA SER A 15 9.28 -9.00 4.74
C SER A 15 8.17 -9.77 3.99
N ASP A 16 6.92 -9.67 4.44
CA ASP A 16 5.76 -10.30 3.82
C ASP A 16 4.91 -9.26 3.06
N MET A 17 4.59 -9.58 1.81
CA MET A 17 3.94 -8.68 0.86
C MET A 17 2.60 -9.28 0.45
N GLY A 18 1.51 -8.72 0.98
CA GLY A 18 0.15 -9.07 0.60
C GLY A 18 -0.18 -8.57 -0.81
N VAL A 19 -0.94 -9.36 -1.58
CA VAL A 19 -1.48 -8.91 -2.87
C VAL A 19 -2.77 -8.15 -2.62
N ILE A 20 -2.78 -6.87 -3.00
CA ILE A 20 -3.94 -5.98 -2.91
C ILE A 20 -4.90 -6.29 -4.07
N SER A 21 -4.35 -6.44 -5.28
CA SER A 21 -5.13 -6.64 -6.50
C SER A 21 -4.28 -7.24 -7.63
N LEU A 22 -4.95 -7.92 -8.59
CA LEU A 22 -4.35 -8.53 -9.77
C LEU A 22 -4.97 -7.95 -11.04
N HIS A 23 -4.13 -7.64 -12.04
CA HIS A 23 -4.55 -7.02 -13.28
C HIS A 23 -3.83 -7.61 -14.50
N GLU A 24 -4.50 -7.62 -15.64
CA GLU A 24 -3.92 -8.07 -16.92
C GLU A 24 -2.95 -7.05 -17.53
N ASN A 25 -3.04 -5.79 -17.10
CA ASN A 25 -2.16 -4.71 -17.54
C ASN A 25 -1.58 -3.93 -16.35
N ILE A 26 -0.41 -3.34 -16.57
CA ILE A 26 0.34 -2.62 -15.53
C ILE A 26 -0.39 -1.36 -15.04
N GLY A 27 -1.14 -0.69 -15.93
CA GLY A 27 -1.89 0.53 -15.61
C GLY A 27 -2.96 0.29 -14.57
N GLY A 28 -3.72 -0.80 -14.70
CA GLY A 28 -4.73 -1.21 -13.71
C GLY A 28 -4.13 -1.48 -12.33
N ALA A 29 -2.97 -2.14 -12.28
CA ALA A 29 -2.28 -2.40 -11.02
C ALA A 29 -1.77 -1.10 -10.36
N TYR A 30 -1.25 -0.15 -11.14
CA TYR A 30 -0.88 1.18 -10.62
C TYR A 30 -2.09 1.97 -10.11
N SER A 31 -3.21 1.96 -10.84
CA SER A 31 -4.44 2.63 -10.40
C SER A 31 -4.93 2.06 -9.07
N ALA A 32 -5.01 0.73 -8.96
CA ALA A 32 -5.41 0.07 -7.72
C ALA A 32 -4.47 0.38 -6.54
N MET A 33 -3.15 0.38 -6.79
CA MET A 33 -2.16 0.76 -5.78
C MET A 33 -2.32 2.21 -5.33
N LYS A 34 -2.59 3.14 -6.26
CA LYS A 34 -2.82 4.56 -5.95
C LYS A 34 -4.08 4.76 -5.12
N ASP A 35 -5.16 4.08 -5.47
CA ASP A 35 -6.43 4.15 -4.75
C ASP A 35 -6.28 3.61 -3.32
N HIS A 36 -5.57 2.51 -3.17
CA HIS A 36 -5.24 1.95 -1.86
C HIS A 36 -4.38 2.91 -1.02
N LEU A 37 -3.30 3.46 -1.58
CA LEU A 37 -2.43 4.41 -0.88
C LEU A 37 -3.17 5.66 -0.43
N LEU A 38 -4.08 6.19 -1.26
CA LEU A 38 -4.92 7.33 -0.89
C LEU A 38 -5.88 6.99 0.27
N SER A 39 -6.47 5.79 0.24
CA SER A 39 -7.33 5.30 1.32
C SER A 39 -6.58 5.18 2.65
N GLU A 40 -5.38 4.56 2.65
CA GLU A 40 -4.56 4.42 3.86
C GLU A 40 -4.07 5.78 4.38
N TYR A 41 -3.69 6.69 3.47
CA TYR A 41 -3.31 8.05 3.85
C TYR A 41 -4.46 8.78 4.55
N ASN A 42 -5.67 8.70 3.99
CA ASN A 42 -6.85 9.33 4.60
C ASN A 42 -7.15 8.72 5.98
N ARG A 43 -7.08 7.39 6.13
CA ARG A 43 -7.26 6.73 7.43
C ARG A 43 -6.24 7.19 8.46
N TRP A 44 -4.97 7.25 8.07
CA TRP A 44 -3.89 7.75 8.92
C TRP A 44 -4.11 9.22 9.31
N TYR A 45 -4.51 10.06 8.35
CA TYR A 45 -4.78 11.48 8.56
C TYR A 45 -5.95 11.70 9.53
N ASP A 46 -7.06 10.99 9.34
CA ASP A 46 -8.25 11.05 10.19
C ASP A 46 -7.96 10.55 11.62
N SER A 47 -7.14 9.51 11.76
CA SER A 47 -6.64 9.04 13.06
C SER A 47 -5.86 10.15 13.79
N ARG A 48 -5.02 10.91 13.07
CA ARG A 48 -4.26 12.02 13.67
C ARG A 48 -5.13 13.19 14.12
N ILE A 49 -6.21 13.47 13.39
CA ILE A 49 -7.20 14.49 13.79
C ILE A 49 -7.94 14.02 15.06
N SER A 50 -8.44 12.78 15.06
CA SER A 50 -9.31 12.26 16.12
C SER A 50 -8.60 12.01 17.45
N THR A 51 -7.38 11.46 17.46
CA THR A 51 -6.67 11.12 18.71
C THR A 51 -5.75 12.22 19.22
N GLY A 52 -5.62 13.33 18.48
CA GLY A 52 -4.75 14.46 18.80
C GLY A 52 -3.26 14.20 18.53
N LYS A 53 -2.56 15.26 18.08
CA LYS A 53 -1.14 15.22 17.66
C LYS A 53 -0.13 14.71 18.72
N LYS A 54 -0.52 14.60 20.00
CA LYS A 54 0.39 14.22 21.09
C LYS A 54 0.85 12.77 21.05
N ASN A 55 0.08 11.87 20.44
CA ASN A 55 0.39 10.44 20.40
C ASN A 55 1.27 10.01 19.21
N TYR A 56 1.51 10.90 18.24
CA TYR A 56 2.22 10.59 16.99
C TYR A 56 3.48 11.46 16.83
N ARG A 57 4.32 11.53 17.87
CA ARG A 57 5.54 12.36 17.87
C ARG A 57 6.52 11.87 16.80
N GLY A 58 6.46 12.47 15.61
CA GLY A 58 7.43 12.28 14.54
C GLY A 58 7.04 11.26 13.47
N GLU A 59 5.97 10.50 13.65
CA GLU A 59 5.54 9.51 12.66
C GLU A 59 5.13 10.16 11.35
N LYS A 60 5.72 9.68 10.26
CA LYS A 60 5.36 10.01 8.88
C LYS A 60 4.53 8.87 8.28
N PHE A 61 3.56 9.21 7.45
CA PHE A 61 2.81 8.22 6.69
C PHE A 61 3.77 7.39 5.83
N GLY A 62 3.59 6.08 5.82
CA GLY A 62 4.37 5.16 5.00
C GLY A 62 5.82 4.96 5.42
N GLU A 63 6.27 5.48 6.57
CA GLU A 63 7.68 5.39 6.99
C GLU A 63 8.20 3.95 7.13
N ASN A 64 7.33 3.04 7.56
CA ASN A 64 7.63 1.62 7.71
C ASN A 64 6.81 0.74 6.76
N GLU A 65 6.22 1.32 5.72
CA GLU A 65 5.36 0.60 4.78
C GLU A 65 6.01 0.53 3.41
N PHE A 66 5.61 -0.44 2.59
CA PHE A 66 6.13 -0.57 1.24
C PHE A 66 5.06 -1.06 0.27
N TRP A 67 5.09 -0.51 -0.95
CA TRP A 67 4.21 -0.90 -2.05
C TRP A 67 5.05 -1.19 -3.28
N ASN A 68 4.62 -2.17 -4.08
CA ASN A 68 5.22 -2.41 -5.38
C ASN A 68 4.21 -2.99 -6.38
N ILE A 69 4.64 -3.07 -7.63
CA ILE A 69 3.97 -3.87 -8.66
C ILE A 69 4.87 -5.04 -9.02
N LYS A 70 4.37 -6.27 -8.90
CA LYS A 70 5.10 -7.50 -9.26
C LYS A 70 4.46 -8.19 -10.45
N LYS A 71 5.30 -8.58 -11.40
CA LYS A 71 4.88 -9.27 -12.64
C LYS A 71 4.92 -10.78 -12.44
N TYR A 72 3.85 -11.47 -12.80
CA TYR A 72 3.74 -12.93 -12.76
C TYR A 72 3.43 -13.49 -14.14
N LYS A 73 3.97 -14.69 -14.42
CA LYS A 73 3.62 -15.49 -15.59
C LYS A 73 2.75 -16.67 -15.12
N VAL A 74 1.48 -16.63 -15.49
CA VAL A 74 0.53 -17.72 -15.25
C VAL A 74 0.72 -18.77 -16.33
N LYS A 75 0.91 -20.03 -15.91
CA LYS A 75 1.05 -21.20 -16.77
C LYS A 75 -0.31 -21.74 -17.17
#